data_AF-A0AAQ4CUV3-F1
#
_entry.id   AF-A0AAQ4CUV3-F1
#
_cell.length_a   1.000
_cell.length_b   1.000
_cell.length_c   1.000
_cell.angle_alpha   90.00
_cell.angle_beta   90.00
_cell.angle_gamma   90.00
#
_symmetry.space_group_name_H-M   'P 1'
#
loop_
_entity.id
_entity.type
_entity.pdbx_description
1 polymer ?
#
loop_
_entity_poly.entity_id
_entity_poly.type
_entity_poly.pdbx_seq_one_letter_code
_entity_poly.pdbx_strand_id
1 'polypeptide(L)'
;MERHIRYVIDGYTTQRAEDIKKALKSYLTNLDDDVKVSKSGYKISLSFRTPENARIMQCEEIDELLSRLGVMAVRIIVSSVVTYEYEAAASASATGGMVGGTTTKKLDVALLIAVLSGLAGYFVGKLVEKGEGIIFSCEKRNGRWVRI
;
A
#
# COMPACT_ATOMS: atom_id res chain seq x y z
N MET A 1 19.66 -3.35 -1.90
CA MET A 1 18.36 -3.66 -2.54
C MET A 1 17.53 -4.31 -1.47
N GLU A 2 16.64 -3.54 -0.86
CA GLU A 2 15.88 -4.01 0.29
C GLU A 2 14.53 -4.54 -0.16
N ARG A 3 14.15 -5.72 0.36
CA ARG A 3 12.87 -6.37 0.04
C ARG A 3 11.87 -6.08 1.14
N HIS A 4 10.74 -5.51 0.77
CA HIS A 4 9.67 -5.20 1.71
C HIS A 4 8.36 -5.85 1.29
N ILE A 5 7.40 -5.83 2.21
CA ILE A 5 6.02 -6.21 1.95
C ILE A 5 5.19 -4.92 1.98
N ARG A 6 4.44 -4.69 0.91
CA ARG A 6 3.43 -3.63 0.85
C ARG A 6 2.06 -4.24 1.03
N TYR A 7 1.31 -3.64 1.95
CA TYR A 7 -0.09 -3.92 2.21
C TYR A 7 -0.90 -2.78 1.61
N VAL A 8 -1.92 -3.13 0.83
CA VAL A 8 -2.95 -2.19 0.36
C VAL A 8 -4.31 -2.74 0.74
N ILE A 9 -5.09 -1.92 1.43
CA ILE A 9 -6.30 -2.35 2.12
C ILE A 9 -7.38 -1.35 1.80
N ASP A 10 -8.49 -1.83 1.27
CA ASP A 10 -9.69 -1.04 1.07
C ASP A 10 -10.76 -1.46 2.08
N GLY A 11 -11.50 -0.48 2.58
CA GLY A 11 -12.47 -0.69 3.64
C GLY A 11 -13.39 0.48 3.88
N TYR A 12 -14.09 0.41 5.00
CA TYR A 12 -14.96 1.46 5.50
C TYR A 12 -14.63 1.80 6.95
N THR A 13 -14.78 3.06 7.31
CA THR A 13 -14.57 3.52 8.69
C THR A 13 -15.30 4.83 8.97
N THR A 14 -15.75 4.98 10.20
CA THR A 14 -16.23 6.26 10.73
C THR A 14 -15.09 7.09 11.35
N GLN A 15 -13.95 6.47 11.68
CA GLN A 15 -12.81 7.13 12.31
C GLN A 15 -12.11 8.09 11.36
N ARG A 16 -11.45 9.12 11.89
CA ARG A 16 -10.69 10.08 11.07
C ARG A 16 -9.42 9.43 10.52
N ALA A 17 -8.99 9.86 9.34
CA ALA A 17 -7.84 9.29 8.65
C ALA A 17 -6.55 9.45 9.46
N GLU A 18 -6.40 10.59 10.14
CA GLU A 18 -5.27 10.94 10.99
C GLU A 18 -5.19 10.04 12.23
N ASP A 19 -6.35 9.76 12.84
CA ASP A 19 -6.46 8.90 14.02
C ASP A 19 -6.08 7.45 13.65
N ILE A 20 -6.54 6.96 12.50
CA ILE A 20 -6.16 5.63 11.98
C ILE A 20 -4.67 5.58 11.67
N LYS A 21 -4.12 6.61 11.00
CA LYS A 21 -2.68 6.67 10.68
C LYS A 21 -1.84 6.63 11.95
N LYS A 22 -2.21 7.39 12.98
CA LYS A 22 -1.51 7.42 14.27
C LYS A 22 -1.59 6.08 14.98
N ALA A 23 -2.79 5.48 15.04
CA ALA A 23 -2.99 4.20 15.68
C ALA A 23 -2.21 3.09 14.95
N LEU A 24 -2.24 3.05 13.62
CA LEU A 24 -1.48 2.08 12.83
C LEU A 24 0.03 2.16 13.10
N LYS A 25 0.60 3.38 13.16
CA LYS A 25 2.00 3.60 13.55
C LYS A 25 2.31 3.15 14.98
N SER A 26 1.32 3.18 15.88
CA SER A 26 1.48 2.71 17.26
C SER A 26 1.44 1.19 17.38
N TYR A 27 0.59 0.51 16.61
CA TYR A 27 0.44 -0.94 16.66
C TYR A 27 1.52 -1.68 15.89
N LEU A 28 1.98 -1.11 14.78
CA LEU A 28 3.02 -1.69 13.95
C LEU A 28 4.30 -0.86 14.17
N THR A 29 5.09 -1.28 15.16
CA THR A 29 6.39 -0.67 15.44
C THR A 29 7.30 -0.82 14.23
N ASN A 30 8.02 0.24 13.87
CA ASN A 30 8.91 0.30 12.70
C ASN A 30 8.22 0.20 11.35
N LEU A 31 6.96 0.65 11.24
CA LEU A 31 6.45 1.04 9.92
C LEU A 31 7.30 2.19 9.39
N ASP A 32 7.73 2.03 8.15
CA ASP A 32 8.38 3.10 7.41
C ASP A 32 7.45 4.32 7.32
N ASP A 33 8.00 5.50 7.04
CA ASP A 33 7.24 6.76 7.02
C ASP A 33 6.16 6.83 5.93
N ASP A 34 6.15 5.86 5.02
CA ASP A 34 5.26 5.72 3.86
C ASP A 34 3.85 5.16 4.19
N VAL A 35 3.33 5.39 5.40
CA VAL A 35 1.91 5.12 5.71
C VAL A 35 1.03 6.16 5.03
N LYS A 36 0.32 5.72 3.98
CA LYS A 36 -0.67 6.51 3.25
C LYS A 36 -2.07 6.08 3.66
N VAL A 37 -2.90 7.06 3.99
CA VAL A 37 -4.31 6.88 4.31
C VAL A 37 -5.10 7.84 3.43
N SER A 38 -5.98 7.31 2.59
CA SER A 38 -6.89 8.10 1.77
C SER A 38 -8.32 7.79 2.21
N LYS A 39 -9.12 8.81 2.49
CA LYS A 39 -10.51 8.67 2.94
C LYS A 39 -11.43 9.55 2.11
N SER A 40 -12.55 8.99 1.66
CA SER A 40 -13.62 9.71 0.96
C SER A 40 -14.97 9.27 1.50
N GLY A 41 -15.65 10.15 2.24
CA GLY A 41 -16.83 9.79 3.03
C GLY A 41 -16.49 8.69 4.04
N TYR A 42 -17.17 7.55 3.97
CA TYR A 42 -16.87 6.38 4.80
C TYR A 42 -15.84 5.43 4.19
N LYS A 43 -15.53 5.56 2.90
CA LYS A 43 -14.55 4.69 2.22
C LYS A 43 -13.15 5.09 2.62
N ILE A 44 -12.30 4.11 2.88
CA ILE A 44 -10.90 4.29 3.22
C ILE A 44 -10.02 3.34 2.42
N SER A 45 -8.87 3.83 2.00
CA SER A 45 -7.78 3.02 1.45
C SER A 45 -6.51 3.29 2.26
N LEU A 46 -5.89 2.22 2.74
CA LEU A 46 -4.67 2.22 3.53
C LEU A 46 -3.56 1.57 2.71
N SER A 47 -2.38 2.19 2.73
CA SER A 47 -1.18 1.60 2.14
C SER A 47 0.00 1.81 3.07
N PHE A 48 0.71 0.72 3.38
CA PHE A 48 1.90 0.78 4.21
C PHE A 48 2.90 -0.31 3.83
N ARG A 49 4.17 -0.03 4.13
CA ARG A 49 5.32 -0.92 3.91
C ARG A 49 5.83 -1.42 5.24
N THR A 50 6.18 -2.71 5.32
CA THR A 50 6.85 -3.28 6.48
C THR A 50 8.37 -3.23 6.34
N PRO A 51 9.12 -3.31 7.46
CA PRO A 51 10.57 -3.45 7.42
C PRO A 51 11.00 -4.77 6.75
N GLU A 52 12.26 -4.84 6.32
CA GLU A 52 12.83 -5.88 5.42
C GLU A 52 12.68 -7.32 5.91
N ASN A 53 12.52 -7.52 7.23
CA ASN A 53 12.39 -8.85 7.85
C ASN A 53 11.04 -9.10 8.54
N ALA A 54 10.02 -8.31 8.21
CA ALA A 54 8.71 -8.52 8.80
C ALA A 54 8.05 -9.81 8.27
N ARG A 55 7.45 -10.58 9.19
CA ARG A 55 6.60 -11.71 8.81
C ARG A 55 5.38 -11.20 8.01
N ILE A 56 5.03 -11.93 6.96
CA ILE A 56 3.80 -11.67 6.20
C ILE A 56 2.58 -12.00 7.08
N MET A 57 1.76 -11.00 7.38
CA MET A 57 0.50 -11.17 8.12
C MET A 57 -0.57 -11.77 7.21
N GLN A 58 -1.32 -12.76 7.68
CA GLN A 58 -2.47 -13.33 6.94
C GLN A 58 -3.68 -12.38 6.94
N CYS A 59 -4.64 -12.65 6.06
CA CYS A 59 -5.82 -11.79 5.88
C CYS A 59 -6.66 -11.64 7.16
N GLU A 60 -6.79 -12.72 7.94
CA GLU A 60 -7.47 -12.73 9.23
C GLU A 60 -6.72 -11.91 10.29
N GLU A 61 -5.39 -12.03 10.34
CA GLU A 61 -4.53 -11.25 11.25
C GLU A 61 -4.65 -9.74 10.95
N ILE A 62 -4.70 -9.38 9.66
CA ILE A 62 -4.89 -8.00 9.21
C ILE A 62 -6.29 -7.48 9.55
N ASP A 63 -7.34 -8.27 9.31
CA ASP A 63 -8.72 -7.90 9.61
C ASP A 63 -8.94 -7.68 11.11
N GLU A 64 -8.35 -8.52 11.96
CA GLU A 64 -8.41 -8.35 13.42
C GLU A 64 -7.72 -7.04 13.84
N LEU A 65 -6.52 -6.77 13.32
CA LEU A 65 -5.80 -5.53 13.58
C LEU A 65 -6.64 -4.30 13.18
N LEU A 66 -7.18 -4.30 11.96
CA LEU A 66 -7.97 -3.19 11.43
C LEU A 66 -9.30 -3.01 12.16
N SER A 67 -9.93 -4.10 12.58
CA SER A 67 -11.16 -4.06 13.36
C SER A 67 -10.95 -3.34 14.70
N ARG A 68 -9.80 -3.56 15.35
CA ARG A 68 -9.40 -2.80 16.57
C ARG A 68 -9.19 -1.31 16.30
N LEU A 69 -8.83 -0.95 15.07
CA LEU A 69 -8.71 0.43 14.60
C LEU A 69 -10.05 1.04 14.14
N GLY A 70 -11.16 0.30 14.21
CA GLY A 70 -12.46 0.74 13.71
C GLY A 70 -12.54 0.79 12.19
N VAL A 71 -11.73 0.00 11.49
CA VAL A 71 -11.74 -0.12 10.03
C VAL A 71 -12.31 -1.48 9.66
N MET A 72 -13.42 -1.48 8.92
CA MET A 72 -13.99 -2.68 8.31
C MET A 72 -13.33 -2.90 6.95
N ALA A 73 -12.38 -3.83 6.88
CA ALA A 73 -11.72 -4.19 5.64
C ALA A 73 -12.66 -4.99 4.72
N VAL A 74 -12.62 -4.69 3.42
CA VAL A 74 -13.34 -5.44 2.38
C VAL A 74 -12.39 -6.09 1.38
N ARG A 75 -11.21 -5.52 1.18
CA ARG A 75 -10.18 -6.04 0.29
C ARG A 75 -8.81 -5.82 0.90
N ILE A 76 -7.96 -6.82 0.79
CA ILE A 76 -6.57 -6.79 1.22
C ILE A 76 -5.72 -7.30 0.06
N ILE A 77 -4.69 -6.56 -0.31
CA ILE A 77 -3.70 -6.93 -1.30
C ILE A 77 -2.34 -6.86 -0.62
N VAL A 78 -1.60 -7.96 -0.67
CA VAL A 78 -0.27 -8.06 -0.11
C VAL A 78 0.70 -8.38 -1.23
N SER A 79 1.69 -7.52 -1.41
CA SER A 79 2.67 -7.60 -2.49
C SER A 79 4.09 -7.49 -1.98
N SER A 80 5.01 -8.19 -2.63
CA SER A 80 6.44 -7.97 -2.44
C SER A 80 6.89 -6.79 -3.29
N VAL A 81 7.62 -5.87 -2.66
CA VAL A 81 8.17 -4.68 -3.30
C VAL A 81 9.64 -4.55 -2.96
N VAL A 82 10.41 -4.03 -3.90
CA VAL A 82 11.82 -3.69 -3.70
C VAL A 82 11.97 -2.18 -3.76
N THR A 83 12.73 -1.63 -2.82
CA THR A 83 13.11 -0.22 -2.80
C THR A 83 14.52 -0.04 -3.34
N TYR A 84 14.74 1.06 -4.06
CA TYR A 84 16.06 1.50 -4.46
C TYR A 84 16.23 2.99 -4.17
N GLU A 85 17.41 3.35 -3.66
CA GLU A 85 17.78 4.76 -3.48
C GLU A 85 17.93 5.41 -4.85
N TYR A 86 17.23 6.53 -5.05
CA TYR A 86 17.38 7.32 -6.26
C TYR A 86 18.74 8.04 -6.18
N GLU A 87 19.76 7.49 -6.84
CA GLU A 87 21.01 8.22 -7.08
C GLU A 87 20.69 9.41 -8.00
N ALA A 88 20.60 10.59 -7.39
CA ALA A 88 20.22 11.82 -8.07
C ALA A 88 21.27 12.22 -9.12
N ALA A 89 20.89 12.26 -10.39
CA ALA A 89 21.50 13.14 -11.38
C ALA A 89 20.50 14.26 -11.72
N ALA A 90 20.77 15.45 -11.16
CA ALA A 90 20.41 16.79 -11.63
C ALA A 90 19.00 17.04 -12.22
N SER A 91 18.14 17.64 -11.38
CA SER A 91 17.33 18.84 -11.65
C SER A 91 16.98 19.22 -13.11
N ALA A 92 15.69 19.20 -13.45
CA ALA A 92 14.97 20.33 -14.04
C ALA A 92 13.47 20.02 -14.18
N SER A 93 12.64 20.81 -13.49
CA SER A 93 11.31 21.31 -13.90
C SER A 93 10.41 20.45 -14.81
N ALA A 94 9.25 20.03 -14.29
CA ALA A 94 7.96 19.94 -14.98
C ALA A 94 6.94 19.31 -14.00
N THR A 95 6.02 20.03 -13.36
CA THR A 95 4.81 20.58 -14.00
C THR A 95 4.38 19.71 -15.18
N GLY A 96 3.47 18.76 -14.92
CA GLY A 96 2.66 18.06 -15.94
C GLY A 96 3.41 17.64 -17.20
N GLY A 97 4.03 16.47 -17.21
CA GLY A 97 4.65 15.97 -18.44
C GLY A 97 4.89 14.48 -18.38
N MET A 98 4.21 13.73 -19.25
CA MET A 98 4.58 12.36 -19.58
C MET A 98 6.06 12.34 -19.99
N VAL A 99 6.90 11.59 -19.28
CA VAL A 99 8.22 11.23 -19.80
C VAL A 99 8.24 9.72 -19.94
N GLY A 100 8.06 9.29 -21.19
CA GLY A 100 8.23 7.92 -21.61
C GLY A 100 9.70 7.51 -21.50
N GLY A 101 9.99 6.64 -20.55
CA GLY A 101 11.16 5.75 -20.58
C GLY A 101 10.72 4.39 -21.08
N THR A 102 11.02 4.08 -22.34
CA THR A 102 10.77 2.77 -22.93
C THR A 102 11.76 1.75 -22.40
N THR A 103 11.38 1.01 -21.36
CA THR A 103 11.91 -0.33 -21.07
C THR A 103 10.73 -1.25 -20.69
N THR A 104 10.38 -2.11 -21.64
CA THR A 104 9.56 -3.33 -21.50
C THR A 104 8.43 -3.31 -20.46
N LYS A 105 7.21 -3.04 -20.96
CA LYS A 105 5.91 -3.23 -20.30
C LYS A 105 5.80 -4.62 -19.62
N LYS A 106 6.25 -4.75 -18.39
CA LYS A 106 5.59 -5.62 -17.41
C LYS A 106 4.48 -4.78 -16.80
N LEU A 107 3.26 -5.32 -16.70
CA LEU A 107 2.18 -4.66 -15.97
C LEU A 107 2.72 -4.28 -14.60
N ASP A 108 2.90 -2.99 -14.35
CA ASP A 108 3.45 -2.52 -13.10
C ASP A 108 2.45 -2.89 -12.00
N VAL A 109 2.87 -3.72 -11.05
CA VAL A 109 2.04 -4.14 -9.93
C VAL A 109 1.58 -2.90 -9.14
N ALA A 110 2.35 -1.81 -9.15
CA ALA A 110 1.92 -0.53 -8.60
C ALA A 110 0.78 0.12 -9.40
N LEU A 111 0.79 0.01 -10.74
CA LEU A 111 -0.32 0.46 -11.58
C LEU A 111 -1.55 -0.44 -11.41
N LEU A 112 -1.36 -1.76 -11.29
CA LEU A 112 -2.45 -2.70 -11.02
C LEU A 112 -3.07 -2.44 -9.64
N ILE A 113 -2.24 -2.21 -8.62
CA ILE A 113 -2.69 -1.82 -7.28
C ILE A 113 -3.42 -0.47 -7.35
N ALA A 114 -2.84 0.55 -7.99
CA ALA A 114 -3.46 1.87 -8.18
C ALA A 114 -4.84 1.79 -8.87
N VAL A 115 -4.97 0.92 -9.88
CA VAL A 115 -6.24 0.66 -10.58
C VAL A 115 -7.21 -0.13 -9.70
N LEU A 116 -6.73 -1.11 -8.93
CA LEU A 116 -7.56 -1.95 -8.06
C LEU A 116 -8.06 -1.23 -6.81
N SER A 117 -7.35 -0.21 -6.31
CA SER A 117 -7.69 0.56 -5.10
C SER A 117 -8.08 2.02 -5.37
N GLY A 118 -8.11 2.46 -6.63
CA GLY A 118 -8.46 3.85 -7.02
C GLY A 118 -7.41 4.90 -6.63
N LEU A 119 -6.21 4.48 -6.23
CA LEU A 119 -5.09 5.34 -5.86
C LEU A 119 -4.29 5.75 -7.10
N ALA A 120 -4.78 6.73 -7.86
CA ALA A 120 -3.99 7.33 -8.94
C ALA A 120 -2.76 8.07 -8.38
N GLY A 121 -1.56 7.75 -8.87
CA GLY A 121 -0.32 8.47 -8.56
C GLY A 121 0.52 7.82 -7.45
N TYR A 122 1.12 6.67 -7.75
CA TYR A 122 2.10 6.05 -6.87
C TYR A 122 3.52 6.58 -7.16
N PHE A 123 3.80 7.80 -6.71
CA PHE A 123 5.18 8.23 -6.47
C PHE A 123 5.38 8.27 -4.95
N VAL A 124 6.37 7.53 -4.48
CA VAL A 124 6.75 7.42 -3.06
C VAL A 124 8.10 8.11 -2.91
N GLY A 125 8.13 9.29 -2.29
CA GLY A 125 9.36 9.93 -1.79
C GLY A 125 10.62 9.88 -2.66
N LYS A 126 11.79 9.87 -2.01
CA LYS A 126 13.14 9.80 -2.64
C LYS A 126 13.53 8.38 -3.09
N LEU A 127 12.69 7.37 -2.84
CA LEU A 127 12.97 5.95 -3.09
C LEU A 127 11.96 5.42 -4.10
N VAL A 128 12.44 4.90 -5.21
CA VAL A 128 11.51 4.29 -6.17
C VAL A 128 11.23 2.86 -5.73
N GLU A 129 9.95 2.49 -5.79
CA GLU A 129 9.50 1.14 -5.47
C GLU A 129 9.17 0.37 -6.73
N LYS A 130 9.66 -0.87 -6.80
CA LYS A 130 9.33 -1.82 -7.86
C LYS A 130 8.60 -3.01 -7.26
N GLY A 131 7.37 -3.25 -7.70
CA GLY A 131 6.63 -4.46 -7.32
C GLY A 131 7.27 -5.71 -7.94
N GLU A 132 7.66 -6.68 -7.11
CA GLU A 132 8.14 -7.98 -7.58
C GLU A 132 6.96 -8.93 -7.86
N GLY A 133 5.83 -8.79 -7.14
CA GLY A 133 4.62 -9.58 -7.38
C GLY A 133 3.60 -9.47 -6.25
N ILE A 134 2.36 -9.90 -6.52
CA ILE A 134 1.32 -10.07 -5.49
C ILE A 134 1.56 -11.42 -4.79
N ILE A 135 1.70 -11.40 -3.47
CA ILE A 135 1.85 -12.59 -2.63
C ILE A 135 0.47 -13.24 -2.43
N PHE A 136 -0.54 -12.42 -2.13
CA PHE A 136 -1.94 -12.82 -2.14
C PHE A 136 -2.87 -11.60 -2.19
N SER A 137 -4.10 -11.86 -2.62
CA SER A 137 -5.22 -10.95 -2.44
C SER A 137 -6.35 -11.67 -1.72
N CYS A 138 -7.01 -10.96 -0.82
CA CYS A 138 -8.20 -11.45 -0.13
C CYS A 138 -9.33 -10.46 -0.30
N GLU A 139 -10.54 -10.97 -0.50
CA GLU A 139 -11.76 -10.19 -0.56
C GLU A 139 -12.77 -10.75 0.43
N LYS A 140 -13.48 -9.86 1.13
CA LYS A 140 -14.49 -10.25 2.10
C LYS A 140 -15.81 -10.48 1.37
N ARG A 141 -16.23 -11.74 1.29
CA ARG A 141 -17.50 -12.16 0.68
C ARG A 141 -18.38 -12.79 1.74
N ASN A 142 -19.58 -12.24 1.94
CA ASN A 142 -20.53 -12.71 2.96
C ASN A 142 -19.91 -12.82 4.36
N GLY A 143 -19.06 -11.86 4.73
CA GLY A 143 -18.39 -11.83 6.03
C GLY A 143 -17.19 -12.78 6.19
N ARG A 144 -16.87 -13.59 5.18
CA ARG A 144 -15.71 -14.49 5.18
C ARG A 144 -14.63 -14.00 4.22
N TRP A 145 -13.37 -14.22 4.59
CA TRP A 145 -12.24 -13.94 3.71
C TRP A 145 -12.10 -15.05 2.66
N VAL A 146 -12.03 -14.64 1.40
CA VAL A 146 -11.75 -15.52 0.27
C VAL A 146 -10.44 -15.06 -0.35
N ARG A 147 -9.45 -15.95 -0.40
CA ARG A 147 -8.18 -15.73 -1.09
C ARG A 147 -8.38 -15.93 -2.59
N ILE A 148 -7.87 -15.00 -3.38
CA ILE A 148 -7.94 -14.97 -4.85
C ILE A 148 -6.53 -15.18 -5.42
#